data_AF-A0A423NM07-F1
#
_entry.id   AF-A0A423NM07-F1
#
_cell.length_a   1.000
_cell.length_b   1.000
_cell.length_c   1.000
_cell.angle_alpha   90.00
_cell.angle_beta   90.00
_cell.angle_gamma   90.00
#
_symmetry.space_group_name_H-M   'P 1'
#
loop_
_entity.id
_entity.type
_entity.pdbx_description
1 polymer ?
#
loop_
_entity_poly.entity_id
_entity_poly.type
_entity_poly.pdbx_seq_one_letter_code
_entity_poly.pdbx_strand_id
1 'polypeptide(L)'
;MKKTLKSLLLSASLMSAALLGFSNAQATTAPTKAAVTDNTMMLTVFLKHDQSRPLSELKAQLAQQGFYKTFPPAGVEVVSWNIMMGIGQVVTVRFPASRLAEVNLALENTAWGSYRTEFYPTYDFKPIALAEQSKAHAAQ
;
A
#
# COMPACT_ATOMS: atom_id res chain seq x y z
N MET A 1 62.13 35.31 -14.81
CA MET A 1 61.95 35.56 -16.26
C MET A 1 61.06 34.48 -16.83
N LYS A 2 59.87 34.84 -17.33
CA LYS A 2 58.95 33.95 -18.08
C LYS A 2 59.42 33.85 -19.52
N LYS A 3 59.32 32.66 -20.13
CA LYS A 3 59.28 32.28 -21.57
C LYS A 3 59.72 30.80 -21.64
N THR A 4 59.15 29.86 -22.40
CA THR A 4 58.25 29.90 -23.56
C THR A 4 57.69 28.48 -23.81
N LEU A 5 56.55 28.43 -24.50
CA LEU A 5 55.79 27.26 -24.95
C LEU A 5 56.32 26.67 -26.28
N LYS A 6 55.95 25.39 -26.57
CA LYS A 6 55.87 24.62 -27.85
C LYS A 6 56.87 23.45 -27.91
N SER A 7 56.58 22.24 -28.42
CA SER A 7 55.40 21.59 -29.02
C SER A 7 55.71 20.08 -29.14
N LEU A 8 54.67 19.24 -29.18
CA LEU A 8 54.54 17.93 -29.84
C LEU A 8 55.58 16.83 -29.60
N LEU A 9 55.12 15.68 -29.08
CA LEU A 9 55.27 14.39 -29.76
C LEU A 9 54.22 13.40 -29.23
N LEU A 10 53.56 12.76 -30.18
CA LEU A 10 52.50 11.78 -30.05
C LEU A 10 53.12 10.44 -29.60
N SER A 11 52.58 9.79 -28.57
CA SER A 11 52.92 8.40 -28.25
C SER A 11 51.67 7.70 -27.73
N ALA A 12 51.04 6.93 -28.62
CA ALA A 12 49.96 6.02 -28.26
C ALA A 12 50.55 4.82 -27.52
N SER A 13 50.16 4.61 -26.27
CA SER A 13 50.35 3.36 -25.55
C SER A 13 49.02 2.94 -24.93
N LEU A 14 48.38 1.99 -25.59
CA LEU A 14 47.24 1.23 -25.11
C LEU A 14 47.80 0.09 -24.24
N MET A 15 47.53 0.06 -22.93
CA MET A 15 47.27 -1.18 -22.20
C MET A 15 46.86 -0.94 -20.75
N SER A 16 45.64 -1.37 -20.47
CA SER A 16 44.99 -1.48 -19.16
C SER A 16 45.73 -2.41 -18.20
N ALA A 17 45.77 -2.08 -16.91
CA ALA A 17 45.78 -3.08 -15.83
C ALA A 17 45.36 -2.49 -14.47
N ALA A 18 44.16 -2.90 -14.03
CA ALA A 18 43.73 -3.15 -12.66
C ALA A 18 43.70 -1.99 -11.64
N LEU A 19 42.59 -1.25 -11.66
CA LEU A 19 42.03 -0.65 -10.44
C LEU A 19 41.06 -1.64 -9.79
N LEU A 20 41.39 -2.02 -8.55
CA LEU A 20 40.51 -2.22 -7.40
C LEU A 20 39.35 -3.23 -7.52
N GLY A 21 39.46 -4.33 -6.76
CA GLY A 21 38.33 -5.20 -6.44
C GLY A 21 38.46 -5.74 -5.02
N PHE A 22 38.19 -4.93 -4.01
CA PHE A 22 37.85 -5.47 -2.68
C PHE A 22 36.44 -6.05 -2.77
N SER A 23 36.33 -7.37 -2.84
CA SER A 23 35.04 -8.07 -2.74
C SER A 23 34.56 -8.01 -1.29
N ASN A 24 33.78 -6.98 -0.95
CA ASN A 24 32.92 -7.03 0.22
C ASN A 24 31.79 -8.02 -0.08
N ALA A 25 31.88 -9.22 0.47
CA ALA A 25 30.76 -10.15 0.56
C ALA A 25 29.74 -9.56 1.55
N GLN A 26 28.96 -8.59 1.10
CA GLN A 26 27.84 -8.08 1.84
C GLN A 26 26.73 -9.13 1.74
N ALA A 27 26.50 -9.85 2.83
CA ALA A 27 25.34 -10.70 2.99
C ALA A 27 24.09 -9.82 2.80
N THR A 28 23.52 -9.86 1.60
CA THR A 28 22.17 -9.38 1.36
C THR A 28 21.25 -10.35 2.08
N THR A 29 20.96 -10.06 3.35
CA THR A 29 19.71 -10.50 3.95
C THR A 29 18.61 -9.84 3.14
N ALA A 30 18.16 -10.51 2.07
CA ALA A 30 16.88 -10.22 1.47
C ALA A 30 15.89 -10.19 2.64
N PRO A 31 15.03 -9.17 2.75
CA PRO A 31 14.03 -9.18 3.80
C PRO A 31 13.22 -10.45 3.58
N THR A 32 13.34 -11.39 4.52
CA THR A 32 12.44 -12.52 4.59
C THR A 32 11.07 -11.87 4.71
N LYS A 33 10.31 -11.86 3.61
CA LYS A 33 8.90 -11.47 3.64
C LYS A 33 8.29 -12.44 4.63
N ALA A 34 8.13 -11.97 5.86
CA ALA A 34 7.76 -12.81 6.98
C ALA A 34 6.47 -13.52 6.56
N ALA A 35 6.51 -14.86 6.58
CA ALA A 35 5.39 -15.74 6.30
C ALA A 35 4.34 -15.64 7.43
N VAL A 36 3.91 -14.42 7.74
CA VAL A 36 2.75 -14.07 8.57
C VAL A 36 1.54 -13.77 7.65
N THR A 37 1.72 -13.85 6.33
CA THR A 37 0.67 -13.62 5.33
C THR A 37 -0.37 -14.73 5.25
N ASP A 38 -0.06 -15.94 5.72
CA ASP A 38 -0.84 -17.15 5.41
C ASP A 38 -2.20 -17.24 6.12
N ASN A 39 -2.47 -16.36 7.11
CA ASN A 39 -3.76 -16.35 7.82
C ASN A 39 -4.42 -14.96 7.89
N THR A 40 -4.05 -14.06 6.98
CA THR A 40 -4.68 -12.74 6.89
C THR A 40 -5.75 -12.73 5.79
N MET A 41 -6.89 -12.12 6.08
CA MET A 41 -7.92 -11.83 5.09
C MET A 41 -7.96 -10.34 4.77
N MET A 42 -8.47 -9.97 3.59
CA MET A 42 -8.85 -8.59 3.30
C MET A 42 -10.38 -8.46 3.34
N LEU A 43 -10.83 -7.30 3.79
CA LEU A 43 -12.23 -6.91 3.80
C LEU A 43 -12.35 -5.50 3.22
N THR A 44 -13.13 -5.37 2.15
CA THR A 44 -13.54 -4.07 1.61
C THR A 44 -14.91 -3.72 2.18
N VAL A 45 -14.97 -2.62 2.92
CA VAL A 45 -16.17 -2.09 3.57
C VAL A 45 -16.61 -0.85 2.84
N PHE A 46 -17.87 -0.84 2.41
CA PHE A 46 -18.53 0.34 1.86
C PHE A 46 -19.31 1.01 2.99
N LEU A 47 -18.86 2.20 3.37
CA LEU A 47 -19.51 3.11 4.30
C LEU A 47 -20.33 4.11 3.49
N LYS A 48 -21.54 3.72 3.09
CA LYS A 48 -22.36 4.48 2.16
C LYS A 48 -23.00 5.66 2.87
N HIS A 49 -22.91 6.83 2.26
CA HIS A 49 -23.48 8.04 2.82
C HIS A 49 -25.00 7.96 2.88
N ASP A 50 -25.57 8.46 3.97
CA ASP A 50 -26.99 8.76 4.05
C ASP A 50 -27.26 10.19 3.55
N GLN A 51 -27.77 10.32 2.33
CA GLN A 51 -28.06 11.61 1.73
C GLN A 51 -29.40 12.21 2.18
N SER A 52 -30.18 11.50 3.00
CA SER A 52 -31.43 12.02 3.57
C SER A 52 -31.20 12.97 4.75
N ARG A 53 -29.96 13.02 5.28
CA ARG A 53 -29.59 13.79 6.47
C ARG A 53 -28.46 14.80 6.17
N PRO A 54 -28.42 15.96 6.84
CA PRO A 54 -27.32 16.90 6.71
C PRO A 54 -25.96 16.31 7.14
N LEU A 55 -24.90 16.64 6.40
CA LEU A 55 -23.55 16.15 6.68
C LEU A 55 -23.04 16.51 8.09
N SER A 56 -23.42 17.67 8.62
CA SER A 56 -23.04 18.11 9.97
C SER A 56 -23.59 17.18 11.05
N GLU A 57 -24.84 16.73 10.92
CA GLU A 57 -25.46 15.79 11.86
C GLU A 57 -24.78 14.43 11.82
N LEU A 58 -24.48 13.91 10.63
CA LEU A 58 -23.76 12.66 10.46
C LEU A 58 -22.36 12.72 11.10
N LYS A 59 -21.63 13.84 10.91
CA LYS A 59 -20.32 14.04 11.53
C LYS A 59 -20.39 14.11 13.05
N ALA A 60 -21.38 14.81 13.59
CA ALA A 60 -21.60 14.89 15.04
C ALA A 60 -21.91 13.51 15.63
N GLN A 61 -22.75 12.73 14.96
CA GLN A 61 -23.08 11.37 15.37
C GLN A 61 -21.85 10.45 15.35
N LEU A 62 -21.05 10.46 14.27
CA LEU A 62 -19.81 9.67 14.19
C LEU A 62 -18.81 10.04 15.30
N ALA A 63 -18.71 11.32 15.63
CA ALA A 63 -17.86 11.80 16.72
C ALA A 63 -18.36 11.29 18.08
N GLN A 64 -19.67 11.41 18.34
CA GLN A 64 -20.31 10.91 19.56
C GLN A 64 -20.16 9.40 19.71
N GLN A 65 -20.28 8.64 18.62
CA GLN A 65 -20.10 7.20 18.58
C GLN A 65 -18.62 6.76 18.62
N GLY A 66 -17.68 7.70 18.48
CA GLY A 66 -16.25 7.40 18.55
C GLY A 66 -15.72 6.58 17.37
N PHE A 67 -16.27 6.77 16.16
CA PHE A 67 -15.89 6.02 14.96
C PHE A 67 -14.38 6.03 14.70
N TYR A 68 -13.77 7.22 14.56
CA TYR A 68 -12.34 7.36 14.28
C TYR A 68 -11.42 6.98 15.45
N LYS A 69 -11.97 6.77 16.65
CA LYS A 69 -11.24 6.25 17.81
C LYS A 69 -11.22 4.72 17.80
N THR A 70 -12.25 4.09 17.24
CA THR A 70 -12.50 2.65 17.35
C THR A 70 -12.16 1.88 16.08
N PHE A 71 -12.43 2.47 14.91
CA PHE A 71 -12.18 1.85 13.62
C PHE A 71 -11.02 2.54 12.87
N PRO A 72 -10.06 1.76 12.34
CA PRO A 72 -9.92 0.30 12.52
C PRO A 72 -9.41 -0.05 13.94
N PRO A 73 -9.81 -1.20 14.50
CA PRO A 73 -9.31 -1.63 15.81
C PRO A 73 -7.82 -2.02 15.73
N ALA A 74 -7.16 -2.11 16.89
CA ALA A 74 -5.74 -2.44 16.96
C ALA A 74 -5.43 -3.76 16.24
N GLY A 75 -4.33 -3.83 15.48
CA GLY A 75 -3.94 -5.04 14.74
C GLY A 75 -4.67 -5.26 13.42
N VAL A 76 -5.41 -4.24 12.95
CA VAL A 76 -6.00 -4.18 11.60
C VAL A 76 -5.22 -3.16 10.76
N GLU A 77 -4.72 -3.60 9.62
CA GLU A 77 -4.03 -2.76 8.64
C GLU A 77 -5.06 -2.09 7.72
N VAL A 78 -4.90 -0.79 7.44
CA VAL A 78 -5.64 -0.11 6.37
C VAL A 78 -4.85 -0.23 5.07
N VAL A 79 -5.38 -0.98 4.11
CA VAL A 79 -4.80 -1.15 2.77
C VAL A 79 -5.17 0.03 1.86
N SER A 80 -6.42 0.49 1.93
CA SER A 80 -6.88 1.69 1.23
C SER A 80 -8.06 2.34 1.96
N TRP A 81 -8.20 3.65 1.80
CA TRP A 81 -9.35 4.42 2.28
C TRP A 81 -9.63 5.56 1.29
N ASN A 82 -10.75 5.47 0.57
CA ASN A 82 -11.10 6.43 -0.46
C ASN A 82 -12.51 6.98 -0.27
N ILE A 83 -12.73 8.22 -0.67
CA ILE A 83 -14.07 8.77 -0.88
C ILE A 83 -14.45 8.50 -2.33
N MET A 84 -15.48 7.69 -2.53
CA MET A 84 -16.07 7.39 -3.83
C MET A 84 -17.34 8.24 -3.99
N MET A 85 -17.28 9.27 -4.83
CA MET A 85 -18.41 10.16 -5.10
C MET A 85 -19.65 9.36 -5.51
N GLY A 86 -20.80 9.63 -4.91
CA GLY A 86 -22.05 8.89 -5.14
C GLY A 86 -22.20 7.59 -4.35
N ILE A 87 -21.16 7.15 -3.63
CA ILE A 87 -21.21 5.98 -2.75
C ILE A 87 -20.99 6.41 -1.30
N GLY A 88 -19.82 6.97 -1.00
CA GLY A 88 -19.39 7.30 0.34
C GLY A 88 -17.93 6.96 0.55
N GLN A 89 -17.58 6.41 1.71
CA GLN A 89 -16.21 5.97 1.96
C GLN A 89 -16.09 4.48 1.68
N VAL A 90 -15.02 4.08 0.99
CA VAL A 90 -14.69 2.68 0.77
C VAL A 90 -13.32 2.42 1.37
N VAL A 91 -13.29 1.50 2.33
CA VAL A 91 -12.10 1.18 3.11
C VAL A 91 -11.78 -0.29 2.88
N THR A 92 -10.55 -0.58 2.47
CA THR A 92 -10.05 -1.96 2.46
C THR A 92 -9.09 -2.14 3.62
N VAL A 93 -9.36 -3.12 4.46
CA VAL A 93 -8.53 -3.49 5.61
C VAL A 93 -8.00 -4.90 5.48
N ARG A 94 -6.87 -5.18 6.12
CA ARG A 94 -6.26 -6.51 6.21
C ARG A 94 -5.99 -6.88 7.65
N PHE A 95 -6.35 -8.09 8.05
CA PHE A 95 -6.22 -8.54 9.44
C PHE A 95 -6.26 -10.07 9.55
N PRO A 96 -5.83 -10.68 10.68
CA PRO A 96 -5.97 -12.11 10.92
C PRO A 96 -7.43 -12.54 10.94
N ALA A 97 -7.81 -13.63 10.27
CA ALA A 97 -9.21 -14.06 10.16
C ALA A 97 -9.94 -14.20 11.52
N SER A 98 -9.19 -14.56 12.58
CA SER A 98 -9.71 -14.65 13.96
C SER A 98 -10.27 -13.33 14.53
N ARG A 99 -9.97 -12.17 13.90
CA ARG A 99 -10.43 -10.85 14.35
C ARG A 99 -11.65 -10.33 13.61
N LEU A 100 -12.25 -11.12 12.72
CA LEU A 100 -13.41 -10.68 11.93
C LEU A 100 -14.56 -10.16 12.82
N ALA A 101 -14.85 -10.83 13.93
CA ALA A 101 -15.90 -10.42 14.87
C ALA A 101 -15.61 -9.05 15.51
N GLU A 102 -14.35 -8.78 15.86
CA GLU A 102 -13.93 -7.50 16.44
C GLU A 102 -14.05 -6.36 15.43
N VAL A 103 -13.62 -6.60 14.17
CA VAL A 103 -13.76 -5.64 13.08
C VAL A 103 -15.23 -5.33 12.81
N ASN A 104 -16.08 -6.36 12.78
CA ASN A 104 -17.52 -6.18 12.63
C ASN A 104 -18.07 -5.32 13.77
N LEU A 105 -17.81 -5.71 15.03
CA LEU A 105 -18.31 -5.01 16.22
C LEU A 105 -17.88 -3.53 16.27
N ALA A 106 -16.65 -3.22 15.84
CA ALA A 106 -16.19 -1.84 15.72
C ALA A 106 -17.08 -1.02 14.76
N LEU A 107 -17.46 -1.61 13.62
CA LEU A 107 -18.33 -0.97 12.63
C LEU A 107 -19.79 -0.91 13.08
N GLU A 108 -20.32 -1.97 13.68
CA GLU A 108 -21.70 -1.98 14.19
C GLU A 108 -21.91 -0.90 15.26
N ASN A 109 -20.98 -0.80 16.21
CA ASN A 109 -21.10 0.14 17.33
C ASN A 109 -20.91 1.60 16.92
N THR A 110 -20.11 1.85 15.87
CA THR A 110 -19.61 3.21 15.62
C THR A 110 -19.91 3.79 14.24
N ALA A 111 -20.25 2.96 13.26
CA ALA A 111 -20.57 3.40 11.89
C ALA A 111 -22.08 3.39 11.60
N TRP A 112 -22.84 2.47 12.22
CA TRP A 112 -24.26 2.33 11.96
C TRP A 112 -25.06 3.56 12.39
N GLY A 113 -26.06 3.90 11.56
CA GLY A 113 -26.86 5.12 11.66
C GLY A 113 -26.24 6.31 10.93
N SER A 114 -24.91 6.44 10.90
CA SER A 114 -24.21 7.44 10.10
C SER A 114 -23.91 6.95 8.67
N TYR A 115 -23.71 5.64 8.53
CA TYR A 115 -23.49 4.98 7.25
C TYR A 115 -24.43 3.79 7.08
N ARG A 116 -24.77 3.49 5.82
CA ARG A 116 -25.24 2.15 5.42
C ARG A 116 -24.01 1.33 5.05
N THR A 117 -23.80 0.21 5.73
CA THR A 117 -22.59 -0.62 5.55
C THR A 117 -22.85 -1.79 4.61
N GLU A 118 -21.90 -2.07 3.71
CA GLU A 118 -21.84 -3.30 2.90
C GLU A 118 -20.42 -3.88 3.04
N PHE A 119 -20.30 -5.21 3.19
CA PHE A 119 -19.06 -5.90 3.53
C PHE A 119 -18.69 -6.93 2.46
N TYR A 120 -17.47 -6.86 1.95
CA TYR A 120 -16.98 -7.73 0.88
C TYR A 120 -15.61 -8.28 1.24
N PRO A 121 -15.48 -9.57 1.60
CA PRO A 121 -14.18 -10.23 1.68
C PRO A 121 -13.50 -10.16 0.30
N THR A 122 -12.24 -9.73 0.28
CA THR A 122 -11.48 -9.51 -0.97
C THR A 122 -10.09 -10.14 -0.89
N TYR A 123 -9.39 -10.18 -2.02
CA TYR A 123 -7.97 -10.53 -2.12
C TYR A 123 -7.31 -9.69 -3.21
N ASP A 124 -5.99 -9.52 -3.14
CA ASP A 124 -5.26 -8.70 -4.12
C ASP A 124 -4.99 -9.48 -5.41
N PHE A 125 -5.85 -9.25 -6.41
CA PHE A 125 -5.72 -9.86 -7.73
C PHE A 125 -4.78 -9.09 -8.67
N LYS A 126 -4.32 -7.90 -8.30
CA LYS A 126 -3.53 -7.03 -9.18
C LYS A 126 -2.26 -7.70 -9.73
N PRO A 127 -1.46 -8.44 -8.94
CA PRO A 127 -0.25 -9.09 -9.46
C PRO A 127 -0.57 -10.11 -10.56
N ILE A 128 -1.66 -10.88 -10.40
CA ILE A 128 -2.10 -11.87 -11.38
C ILE A 128 -2.55 -11.15 -12.65
N ALA A 129 -3.39 -10.12 -12.52
CA ALA A 129 -3.88 -9.34 -13.66
C ALA A 129 -2.75 -8.72 -14.49
N LEU A 130 -1.72 -8.15 -13.85
CA LEU A 130 -0.58 -7.56 -14.54
C LEU A 130 0.30 -8.62 -15.24
N ALA A 131 0.44 -9.81 -14.63
CA ALA A 131 1.13 -10.91 -15.26
C ALA A 131 0.40 -11.39 -16.52
N GLU A 132 -0.93 -11.54 -16.45
CA GLU A 132 -1.75 -11.91 -17.62
C GLU A 132 -1.71 -10.84 -18.72
N GLN A 133 -1.76 -9.55 -18.35
CA GLN A 133 -1.59 -8.45 -19.29
C GLN A 133 -0.23 -8.51 -20.00
N SER A 134 0.85 -8.75 -19.24
CA SER A 134 2.21 -8.82 -19.80
C SER A 134 2.36 -9.99 -20.77
N LYS A 135 1.80 -11.16 -20.46
CA LYS A 135 1.77 -12.32 -21.36
C LYS A 135 1.02 -12.03 -22.66
N ALA A 136 -0.13 -11.36 -22.56
CA ALA A 136 -0.94 -11.02 -23.73
C ALA A 136 -0.23 -10.05 -24.68
N HIS A 137 0.53 -9.08 -24.15
CA HIS A 137 1.33 -8.16 -24.98
C HIS A 137 2.55 -8.81 -25.63
N ALA A 138 3.16 -9.82 -25.00
CA ALA A 138 4.32 -10.52 -25.57
C ALA A 138 3.96 -11.50 -26.70
N ALA A 139 2.67 -11.83 -26.87
CA ALA A 139 2.17 -12.74 -27.89
C ALA A 139 1.73 -12.03 -29.19
N GLN A 140 1.85 -10.70 -29.26
CA GLN A 140 1.59 -9.85 -30.44
C GLN A 140 2.91 -9.54 -31.15
#